data_AF-A0A315EE05-F1
#
_entry.id   AF-A0A315EE05-F1
#
_cell.length_a   1.000
_cell.length_b   1.000
_cell.length_c   1.000
_cell.angle_alpha   90.00
_cell.angle_beta   90.00
_cell.angle_gamma   90.00
#
_symmetry.space_group_name_H-M   'P 1'
#
loop_
_entity.id
_entity.type
_entity.pdbx_description
1 polymer ?
#
loop_
_entity_poly.entity_id
_entity_poly.type
_entity_poly.pdbx_seq_one_letter_code
_entity_poly.pdbx_strand_id
1 'polypeptide(L)'
;MKIITEQEHQAVESPAVLTLANDVDPRTLDLNGVTRIDLQFPAFTDGRAYSQAFLLRRRLRFAGELRATGDVLIDQLVQMQRTGFDVAVLKDGVDASAAQRQLDRYAGFYQGSAVETQPHFAKAD
;
A
#
# COMPACT_ATOMS: atom_id res chain seq x y z
N MET A 1 5.51 1.34 7.24
CA MET A 1 4.94 0.22 6.47
C MET A 1 5.50 -1.07 7.04
N LYS A 2 4.66 -2.09 7.25
CA LYS A 2 5.09 -3.43 7.64
C LYS A 2 5.47 -4.22 6.38
N ILE A 3 6.52 -5.00 6.48
CA ILE A 3 6.95 -5.92 5.42
C ILE A 3 6.68 -7.34 5.91
N ILE A 4 6.02 -8.15 5.09
CA ILE A 4 5.76 -9.57 5.36
C ILE A 4 6.12 -10.42 4.15
N THR A 5 6.33 -11.71 4.38
CA THR A 5 6.55 -12.73 3.36
C THR A 5 5.22 -13.26 2.81
N GLU A 6 5.26 -13.94 1.66
CA GLU A 6 4.11 -14.65 1.09
C GLU A 6 3.58 -15.72 2.08
N GLN A 7 4.47 -16.39 2.82
CA GLN A 7 4.10 -17.38 3.83
C GLN A 7 3.31 -16.77 5.00
N GLU A 8 3.66 -15.55 5.42
CA GLU A 8 2.91 -14.79 6.43
C GLU A 8 1.62 -14.19 5.87
N HIS A 9 1.56 -13.98 4.55
CA HIS A 9 0.35 -13.59 3.85
C HIS A 9 -0.61 -14.78 3.72
N GLN A 10 -1.31 -15.09 4.82
CA GLN A 10 -2.44 -16.00 4.74
C GLN A 10 -3.60 -15.29 4.02
N ALA A 11 -3.98 -15.81 2.86
CA ALA A 11 -5.26 -15.50 2.25
C ALA A 11 -6.37 -15.97 3.21
N VAL A 12 -7.01 -15.01 3.87
CA VAL A 12 -8.12 -15.28 4.80
C VAL A 12 -9.39 -14.96 4.05
N GLU A 13 -10.18 -15.98 3.73
CA GLU A 13 -11.54 -15.77 3.24
C GLU A 13 -12.41 -15.31 4.40
N SER A 14 -12.65 -14.00 4.45
CA SER A 14 -13.50 -13.35 5.44
C SER A 14 -14.23 -12.20 4.78
N PRO A 15 -15.51 -11.95 5.10
CA PRO A 15 -16.23 -10.77 4.60
C PRO A 15 -15.55 -9.45 4.99
N ALA A 16 -14.68 -9.46 6.00
CA ALA A 16 -13.91 -8.29 6.42
C ALA A 16 -12.60 -8.08 5.62
N VAL A 17 -12.29 -8.96 4.67
CA VAL A 17 -11.07 -8.94 3.84
C VAL A 17 -11.46 -9.00 2.37
N LEU A 18 -11.04 -8.00 1.59
CA LEU A 18 -11.28 -7.98 0.15
C LEU A 18 -9.97 -8.08 -0.62
N THR A 19 -9.92 -8.94 -1.63
CA THR A 19 -8.84 -8.94 -2.62
C THR A 19 -9.33 -8.22 -3.87
N LEU A 20 -8.59 -7.21 -4.30
CA LEU A 20 -8.98 -6.34 -5.40
C LEU A 20 -7.99 -6.43 -6.56
N ALA A 21 -8.50 -6.83 -7.72
CA ALA A 21 -7.77 -6.71 -8.97
C ALA A 21 -7.54 -5.22 -9.31
N ASN A 22 -6.43 -4.94 -9.99
CA ASN A 22 -5.96 -3.57 -10.18
C ASN A 22 -6.74 -2.75 -11.24
N ASP A 23 -7.73 -3.36 -11.88
CA ASP A 23 -8.64 -2.76 -12.85
C ASP A 23 -10.05 -2.48 -12.28
N VAL A 24 -10.34 -2.97 -11.07
CA VAL A 24 -11.61 -2.70 -10.39
C VAL A 24 -11.59 -1.29 -9.79
N ASP A 25 -12.67 -0.54 -9.97
CA ASP A 25 -12.83 0.78 -9.34
C ASP A 25 -13.31 0.65 -7.88
N PRO A 26 -12.52 1.05 -6.86
CA PRO A 26 -12.94 0.95 -5.46
C PRO A 26 -14.22 1.72 -5.12
N ARG A 27 -14.63 2.69 -5.94
CA ARG A 27 -15.85 3.49 -5.73
C ARG A 27 -17.13 2.71 -5.95
N THR A 28 -17.06 1.56 -6.63
CA THR A 28 -18.24 0.74 -6.95
C THR A 28 -18.54 -0.30 -5.87
N LEU A 29 -17.70 -0.39 -4.83
CA LEU A 29 -17.78 -1.40 -3.79
C LEU A 29 -18.40 -0.85 -2.49
N ASP A 30 -19.13 -1.70 -1.77
CA ASP A 30 -19.47 -1.44 -0.38
C ASP A 30 -18.31 -1.85 0.52
N LEU A 31 -17.73 -0.89 1.23
CA LEU A 31 -16.59 -1.10 2.13
C LEU A 31 -17.00 -1.18 3.60
N ASN A 32 -18.30 -1.18 3.91
CA ASN A 32 -18.78 -1.31 5.28
C ASN A 32 -18.37 -2.65 5.90
N GLY A 33 -17.74 -2.59 7.08
CA GLY A 33 -17.23 -3.79 7.77
C GLY A 33 -15.94 -4.37 7.21
N VAL A 34 -15.41 -3.81 6.11
CA VAL A 34 -14.11 -4.22 5.55
C VAL A 34 -13.00 -3.65 6.43
N THR A 35 -12.13 -4.53 6.89
CA THR A 35 -10.97 -4.20 7.73
C THR A 35 -9.64 -4.28 7.00
N ARG A 36 -9.60 -4.98 5.85
CA ARG A 36 -8.39 -5.13 5.03
C ARG A 36 -8.76 -5.19 3.55
N ILE A 37 -7.98 -4.52 2.71
CA ILE A 37 -8.04 -4.65 1.26
C ILE A 37 -6.64 -5.00 0.74
N ASP A 38 -6.55 -6.15 0.09
CA ASP A 38 -5.35 -6.65 -0.59
C ASP A 38 -5.41 -6.17 -2.05
N LEU A 39 -4.61 -5.16 -2.41
CA LEU A 39 -4.53 -4.61 -3.77
C LEU A 39 -3.43 -5.31 -4.55
N GLN A 40 -3.80 -5.87 -5.70
CA GLN A 40 -2.91 -6.71 -6.48
C GLN A 40 -2.01 -5.90 -7.43
N PHE A 41 -0.76 -6.31 -7.54
CA PHE A 41 0.18 -5.89 -8.57
C PHE A 41 0.44 -7.07 -9.51
N PRO A 42 -0.27 -7.19 -10.65
CA PRO A 42 -0.07 -8.32 -11.57
C PRO A 42 1.33 -8.37 -12.20
N ALA A 43 1.95 -7.20 -12.37
CA ALA A 43 3.31 -7.03 -12.88
C ALA A 43 3.95 -5.79 -12.23
N PHE A 44 5.26 -5.82 -12.01
CA PHE A 44 5.98 -4.71 -11.37
C PHE A 44 5.89 -3.38 -12.16
N THR A 45 5.59 -3.46 -13.45
CA THR A 45 5.40 -2.29 -14.34
C THR A 45 4.01 -1.68 -14.25
N ASP A 46 3.07 -2.32 -13.55
CA ASP A 46 1.69 -1.87 -13.46
C ASP A 46 1.45 -1.00 -12.22
N GLY A 47 1.19 0.29 -12.46
CA GLY A 47 0.99 1.26 -11.39
C GLY A 47 -0.46 1.45 -10.90
N ARG A 48 -1.47 0.74 -11.43
CA ARG A 48 -2.88 1.07 -11.13
C ARG A 48 -3.25 0.92 -9.66
N ALA A 49 -2.67 -0.05 -8.95
CA ALA A 49 -2.93 -0.26 -7.54
C ALA A 49 -2.46 0.91 -6.65
N TYR A 50 -1.47 1.71 -7.07
CA TYR A 50 -1.12 2.97 -6.39
C TYR A 50 -2.27 3.98 -6.40
N SER A 51 -2.94 4.12 -7.55
CA SER A 51 -4.09 5.00 -7.70
C SER A 51 -5.28 4.51 -6.86
N GLN A 52 -5.53 3.19 -6.84
CA GLN A 52 -6.53 2.59 -5.96
C GLN A 52 -6.25 2.90 -4.48
N ALA A 53 -5.01 2.69 -4.02
CA ALA A 53 -4.63 2.95 -2.63
C ALA A 53 -4.80 4.44 -2.25
N PHE A 54 -4.34 5.34 -3.11
CA PHE A 54 -4.49 6.78 -2.89
C PHE A 54 -5.97 7.18 -2.83
N LEU A 55 -6.80 6.66 -3.74
CA LEU A 55 -8.23 6.90 -3.76
C LEU A 55 -8.92 6.40 -2.48
N LEU A 56 -8.60 5.16 -2.07
CA LEU A 56 -9.11 4.54 -0.85
C LEU A 56 -8.79 5.39 0.38
N ARG A 57 -7.55 5.85 0.53
CA ARG A 57 -7.15 6.71 1.65
C ARG A 57 -7.74 8.11 1.60
N ARG A 58 -7.67 8.78 0.44
CA ARG A 58 -7.92 10.23 0.36
C ARG A 58 -9.36 10.61 0.04
N ARG A 59 -10.06 9.80 -0.74
CA ARG A 59 -11.42 10.11 -1.20
C ARG A 59 -12.47 9.26 -0.51
N LEU A 60 -12.22 7.96 -0.39
CA LEU A 60 -13.14 7.03 0.26
C LEU A 60 -12.93 6.94 1.77
N ARG A 61 -11.83 7.51 2.29
CA ARG A 61 -11.49 7.55 3.72
C ARG A 61 -11.48 6.15 4.36
N PHE A 62 -11.14 5.13 3.56
CA PHE A 62 -10.96 3.79 4.07
C PHE A 62 -9.89 3.83 5.17
N ALA A 63 -10.21 3.29 6.33
CA ALA A 63 -9.37 3.32 7.52
C ALA A 63 -8.79 1.94 7.89
N GLY A 64 -9.23 0.88 7.22
CA GLY A 64 -8.66 -0.46 7.38
C GLY A 64 -7.29 -0.59 6.74
N GLU A 65 -6.69 -1.78 6.82
CA GLU A 65 -5.37 -2.06 6.27
C GLU A 65 -5.40 -2.10 4.74
N LEU A 66 -4.47 -1.42 4.08
CA LEU A 66 -4.18 -1.58 2.66
C LEU A 66 -2.89 -2.38 2.50
N ARG A 67 -2.99 -3.52 1.83
CA ARG A 67 -1.89 -4.46 1.64
C ARG A 67 -1.56 -4.60 0.16
N ALA A 68 -0.29 -4.42 -0.19
CA ALA A 68 0.21 -4.68 -1.55
C ALA A 68 0.57 -6.16 -1.69
N THR A 69 0.04 -6.83 -2.71
CA THR A 69 0.31 -8.25 -3.02
C THR A 69 0.70 -8.43 -4.49
N GLY A 70 1.31 -9.56 -4.85
CA GLY A 70 1.72 -9.87 -6.23
C GLY A 70 3.18 -9.50 -6.52
N ASP A 71 3.44 -8.84 -7.64
CA ASP A 71 4.79 -8.50 -8.11
C ASP A 71 5.34 -7.22 -7.46
N VAL A 72 5.46 -7.28 -6.13
CA VAL A 72 5.94 -6.18 -5.28
C VAL A 72 7.46 -6.27 -5.13
N LEU A 73 8.14 -5.16 -5.41
CA LEU A 73 9.60 -5.05 -5.33
C LEU A 73 10.04 -4.09 -4.21
N ILE A 74 11.27 -4.28 -3.70
CA ILE A 74 11.79 -3.43 -2.61
C ILE A 74 11.84 -1.96 -3.03
N ASP A 75 12.33 -1.65 -4.22
CA ASP A 75 12.50 -0.28 -4.73
C ASP A 75 11.20 0.54 -4.71
N GLN A 76 10.05 -0.15 -4.82
CA GLN A 76 8.71 0.41 -4.83
C GLN A 76 8.14 0.75 -3.43
N LEU A 77 8.70 0.20 -2.36
CA LEU A 77 8.11 0.27 -1.01
C LEU A 77 7.90 1.70 -0.50
N VAL A 78 8.85 2.60 -0.76
CA VAL A 78 8.73 4.02 -0.38
C VAL A 78 7.53 4.65 -1.07
N GLN A 79 7.36 4.39 -2.37
CA GLN A 79 6.23 4.93 -3.11
C GLN A 79 4.91 4.33 -2.62
N MET A 80 4.87 3.03 -2.34
CA MET A 80 3.69 2.36 -1.80
C MET A 80 3.27 2.95 -0.45
N GLN A 81 4.22 3.15 0.47
CA GLN A 81 3.94 3.81 1.75
C GLN A 81 3.37 5.21 1.53
N ARG A 82 3.96 5.99 0.62
CA ARG A 82 3.51 7.34 0.31
C ARG A 82 2.13 7.38 -0.35
N THR A 83 1.71 6.36 -1.08
CA THR A 83 0.36 6.28 -1.66
C THR A 83 -0.68 5.68 -0.72
N GLY A 84 -0.27 5.20 0.46
CA GLY A 84 -1.19 4.85 1.54
C GLY A 84 -1.28 3.37 1.90
N PHE A 85 -0.37 2.54 1.38
CA PHE A 85 -0.25 1.14 1.79
C PHE A 85 0.36 1.04 3.21
N ASP A 86 -0.18 0.14 4.03
CA ASP A 86 0.35 -0.16 5.36
C ASP A 86 1.27 -1.38 5.34
N VAL A 87 0.95 -2.36 4.50
CA VAL A 87 1.65 -3.65 4.43
C VAL A 87 2.08 -3.93 2.98
N ALA A 88 3.28 -4.47 2.81
CA ALA A 88 3.73 -5.02 1.54
C ALA A 88 4.11 -6.49 1.74
N VAL A 89 3.58 -7.35 0.87
CA VAL A 89 3.96 -8.76 0.78
C VAL A 89 5.09 -8.87 -0.22
N LEU A 90 6.28 -9.26 0.24
CA LEU A 90 7.43 -9.50 -0.61
C LEU A 90 7.47 -10.95 -1.07
N LYS A 91 7.91 -11.14 -2.32
CA LYS A 91 8.23 -12.46 -2.85
C LYS A 91 9.26 -13.18 -1.99
N ASP A 92 9.16 -14.50 -1.99
CA ASP A 92 10.13 -15.37 -1.32
C ASP A 92 11.56 -15.11 -1.80
N GLY A 93 12.52 -15.19 -0.87
CA GLY A 93 13.94 -14.96 -1.16
C GLY A 93 14.37 -13.49 -1.13
N VAL A 94 13.46 -12.55 -0.85
CA VAL A 94 13.79 -11.14 -0.68
C VAL A 94 14.23 -10.84 0.75
N ASP A 95 15.39 -10.20 0.90
CA ASP A 95 15.97 -9.82 2.20
C ASP A 95 15.18 -8.68 2.86
N ALA A 96 14.51 -8.98 3.98
CA ALA A 96 13.76 -8.00 4.76
C ALA A 96 14.61 -6.82 5.26
N SER A 97 15.91 -7.03 5.49
CA SER A 97 16.81 -5.93 5.90
C SER A 97 17.04 -4.94 4.75
N ALA A 98 17.01 -5.39 3.50
CA ALA A 98 17.07 -4.52 2.32
C ALA A 98 15.80 -3.68 2.16
N ALA A 99 14.64 -4.25 2.50
CA ALA A 99 13.37 -3.53 2.53
C ALA A 99 13.38 -2.40 3.57
N GLN A 100 13.88 -2.66 4.78
CA GLN A 100 14.00 -1.63 5.82
C GLN A 100 14.96 -0.51 5.40
N ARG A 101 16.15 -0.85 4.88
CA ARG A 101 17.10 0.14 4.34
C ARG A 101 16.49 1.02 3.25
N GLN A 102 15.57 0.48 2.46
CA GLN A 102 14.89 1.25 1.42
C GLN A 102 13.89 2.24 2.00
N LEU A 103 13.12 1.85 3.02
CA LEU A 103 12.19 2.75 3.72
C LEU A 103 12.94 3.88 4.45
N ASP A 104 14.10 3.59 5.02
CA ASP A 104 14.93 4.55 5.75
C ASP A 104 15.81 5.42 4.84
N ARG A 105 15.78 5.18 3.52
CA ARG A 105 16.68 5.84 2.57
C ARG A 105 16.54 7.36 2.55
N TYR A 106 15.35 7.88 2.79
CA TYR A 106 15.06 9.31 2.74
C TYR A 106 14.60 9.80 4.11
N ALA A 107 15.27 10.83 4.63
CA ALA A 107 14.90 11.45 5.90
C ALA A 107 13.55 12.21 5.84
N GLY A 108 13.08 12.54 4.63
CA GLY A 108 11.82 13.24 4.43
C GLY A 108 11.53 13.51 2.96
N PHE A 109 10.36 14.08 2.69
CA PHE A 109 9.88 14.36 1.34
C PHE A 109 9.30 15.77 1.24
N TYR A 110 9.60 16.45 0.14
CA TYR A 110 9.08 17.80 -0.10
C TYR A 110 7.56 17.84 -0.30
N GLN A 111 7.03 16.88 -1.06
CA GLN A 111 5.60 16.78 -1.36
C GLN A 111 4.86 15.97 -0.30
N GLY A 112 3.61 16.36 -0.05
CA GLY A 112 2.66 15.56 0.73
C GLY A 112 2.43 14.17 0.12
N SER A 113 1.84 13.30 0.91
CA SER A 113 1.55 11.91 0.59
C SER A 113 0.07 11.60 0.90
N ALA A 114 -0.36 10.36 0.67
CA ALA A 114 -1.70 9.91 1.03
C ALA A 114 -1.93 9.93 2.55
N VAL A 115 -0.87 9.75 3.33
CA VAL A 115 -0.90 9.68 4.80
C VAL A 115 -0.60 11.05 5.39
N GLU A 116 0.51 11.65 4.99
CA GLU A 116 0.93 12.97 5.43
C GLU A 116 0.64 14.02 4.36
N THR A 117 -0.56 14.60 4.45
CA THR A 117 -1.11 15.40 3.34
C THR A 117 -0.47 16.77 3.17
N GLN A 118 0.15 17.31 4.21
CA GLN A 118 0.80 18.62 4.16
C GLN A 118 2.18 18.51 3.52
N PRO A 119 2.50 19.31 2.49
CA PRO A 119 3.84 19.37 1.94
C PRO A 119 4.81 20.03 2.94
N HIS A 120 6.09 19.77 2.79
CA HIS A 120 7.12 20.20 3.73
C HIS A 120 7.13 21.72 3.98
N PHE A 121 6.97 22.53 2.93
CA PHE A 121 6.98 23.99 3.04
C PHE A 121 5.75 24.57 3.78
N ALA A 122 4.66 23.80 3.88
CA ALA A 122 3.45 24.21 4.58
C ALA A 122 3.48 23.85 6.08
N LYS A 123 4.54 23.13 6.52
CA LYS A 123 4.76 22.76 7.93
C LYS A 123 5.70 23.74 8.65
N ALA A 124 6.22 24.75 7.97
CA ALA A 124 7.05 25.77 8.60
C ALA A 124 6.17 26.64 9.53
N ASP A 125 6.69 26.87 10.74
CA ASP A 125 6.05 27.53 11.88
C ASP A 125 5.33 28.86 11.57
#